data_AF-A0A9P4NNQ4-F1
#
_entry.id   AF-A0A9P4NNQ4-F1
#
_cell.length_a   1.000
_cell.length_b   1.000
_cell.length_c   1.000
_cell.angle_alpha   90.00
_cell.angle_beta   90.00
_cell.angle_gamma   90.00
#
_symmetry.space_group_name_H-M   'P 1'
#
loop_
_entity.id
_entity.type
_entity.pdbx_description
1 polymer ?
#
loop_
_entity_poly.entity_id
_entity_poly.type
_entity_poly.pdbx_seq_one_letter_code
_entity_poly.pdbx_strand_id
1 'polypeptide(L)'
;MPVFSASQIPPTPYTARLLDQGQVEFGVCRYWIERCSTGHDGCRTPPPSNLPGLKVIDCQLMMLVRYPPRCHYITLSYVWGKQTSAARTVNVGDAFPERSCPRVIRDAIAVTKILGYRYLWIDRYCIDQNDAKDKESQLAIMDLIYETATLTLVAAAGEDDQHGLPGAGTQPIVYRESQPRVHIGDLTLVSTLPDVTFPIHRSRWVKRGWTYQEAMLSRRLLIFTPIQVYFIC
;
A
#
# COMPACT_ATOMS: atom_id res chain seq x y z
N MET A 1 9.37 -23.44 11.57
CA MET A 1 8.72 -22.18 11.15
C MET A 1 7.73 -21.80 12.22
N PRO A 2 7.89 -20.68 12.95
CA PRO A 2 6.96 -20.35 14.01
C PRO A 2 5.69 -19.76 13.38
N VAL A 3 4.57 -20.41 13.64
CA VAL A 3 3.22 -19.92 13.41
C VAL A 3 3.05 -18.68 14.29
N PHE A 4 2.95 -17.50 13.69
CA PHE A 4 2.59 -16.30 14.45
C PHE A 4 1.13 -16.43 14.89
N SER A 5 0.96 -16.82 16.14
CA SER A 5 -0.30 -16.84 16.87
C SER A 5 -0.99 -15.49 16.82
N ALA A 6 -2.30 -15.47 16.58
CA ALA A 6 -3.18 -14.29 16.62
C ALA A 6 -3.28 -13.63 18.02
N SER A 7 -2.42 -13.99 18.97
CA SER A 7 -2.47 -13.64 20.39
C SER A 7 -1.92 -12.25 20.74
N GLN A 8 -1.85 -11.31 19.80
CA GLN A 8 -1.38 -9.93 20.07
C GLN A 8 -2.44 -8.85 19.84
N ILE A 9 -3.70 -9.24 19.58
CA ILE A 9 -4.80 -8.27 19.56
C ILE A 9 -5.29 -8.15 21.01
N PRO A 10 -5.15 -6.98 21.67
CA PRO A 10 -5.58 -6.85 23.06
C PRO A 10 -7.08 -7.17 23.18
N PRO A 11 -7.47 -7.99 24.18
CA PRO A 11 -8.83 -8.52 24.32
C PRO A 11 -9.86 -7.47 24.77
N THR A 12 -9.44 -6.24 25.05
CA THR A 12 -10.27 -5.21 25.69
C THR A 12 -10.27 -3.90 24.89
N PRO A 13 -11.45 -3.32 24.58
CA PRO A 13 -11.60 -2.13 23.74
C PRO A 13 -11.06 -0.82 24.35
N TYR A 14 -10.44 -0.87 25.54
CA TYR A 14 -10.03 0.32 26.31
C TYR A 14 -8.52 0.36 26.66
N THR A 15 -7.71 -0.54 26.12
CA THR A 15 -6.25 -0.54 26.34
C THR A 15 -5.53 0.21 25.22
N ALA A 16 -4.81 1.27 25.58
CA ALA A 16 -4.00 2.01 24.63
C ALA A 16 -2.80 1.17 24.17
N ARG A 17 -2.53 1.16 22.86
CA ARG A 17 -1.45 0.38 22.26
C ARG A 17 -0.18 1.22 22.15
N LEU A 18 0.93 0.65 22.62
CA LEU A 18 2.26 1.18 22.34
C LEU A 18 2.64 0.82 20.91
N LEU A 19 2.98 1.83 20.11
CA LEU A 19 3.44 1.64 18.75
C LEU A 19 4.97 1.65 18.70
N ASP A 20 5.53 0.71 17.94
CA ASP A 20 6.92 0.73 17.50
C ASP A 20 7.04 1.71 16.32
N GLN A 21 8.08 2.54 16.30
CA GLN A 21 8.29 3.53 15.22
C GLN A 21 8.83 2.89 13.93
N GLY A 22 9.61 1.82 14.06
CA GLY A 22 10.28 1.13 12.97
C GLY A 22 9.50 -0.07 12.44
N GLN A 23 8.42 -0.49 13.10
CA GLN A 23 7.72 -1.73 12.72
C GLN A 23 6.20 -1.56 12.62
N VAL A 24 5.66 -1.79 11.43
CA VAL A 24 4.22 -2.04 11.23
C VAL A 24 3.90 -3.46 11.68
N GLU A 25 2.85 -3.60 12.47
CA GLU A 25 2.35 -4.89 12.90
C GLU A 25 1.39 -5.48 11.84
N PHE A 26 1.96 -6.05 10.78
CA PHE A 26 1.21 -6.59 9.63
C PHE A 26 0.24 -7.72 9.99
N GLY A 27 0.39 -8.38 11.14
CA GLY A 27 -0.62 -9.29 11.69
C GLY A 27 -1.96 -8.60 11.92
N VAL A 28 -1.94 -7.37 12.44
CA VAL A 28 -3.15 -6.55 12.65
C VAL A 28 -3.70 -6.05 11.32
N CYS A 29 -2.84 -5.66 10.38
CA CYS A 29 -3.29 -5.27 9.03
C CYS A 29 -4.04 -6.42 8.32
N ARG A 30 -3.50 -7.65 8.37
CA ARG A 30 -4.17 -8.83 7.80
C ARG A 30 -5.51 -9.10 8.46
N TYR A 31 -5.57 -9.03 9.79
CA TYR A 31 -6.82 -9.18 10.53
C TYR A 31 -7.89 -8.16 10.10
N TRP A 32 -7.52 -6.88 9.94
CA TRP A 32 -8.46 -5.85 9.45
C TRP A 32 -8.95 -6.13 8.03
N ILE A 33 -8.06 -6.53 7.12
CA ILE A 33 -8.41 -6.90 5.75
C ILE A 33 -9.39 -8.08 5.74
N GLU A 34 -9.11 -9.13 6.53
CA GLU A 34 -9.97 -10.31 6.66
C GLU A 34 -11.35 -9.94 7.22
N ARG A 35 -11.40 -9.22 8.35
CA ARG A 35 -12.66 -8.78 8.96
C ARG A 35 -13.52 -7.95 8.01
N CYS A 36 -12.89 -7.01 7.30
CA CYS A 36 -13.57 -6.19 6.31
C CYS A 36 -14.15 -7.07 5.18
N SER A 37 -13.37 -8.03 4.69
CA SER A 37 -13.78 -8.93 3.59
C SER A 37 -14.96 -9.83 3.95
N THR A 38 -15.07 -10.26 5.22
CA THR A 38 -16.16 -11.12 5.68
C THR A 38 -17.33 -10.37 6.30
N GLY A 39 -17.12 -9.15 6.78
CA GLY A 39 -18.07 -8.42 7.62
C GLY A 39 -18.75 -7.22 6.99
N HIS A 40 -18.22 -6.66 5.89
CA HIS A 40 -18.78 -5.48 5.24
C HIS A 40 -19.29 -5.83 3.85
N ASP A 41 -20.61 -5.76 3.63
CA ASP A 41 -21.22 -6.09 2.34
C ASP A 41 -20.73 -5.19 1.20
N GLY A 42 -20.52 -3.89 1.47
CA GLY A 42 -19.98 -2.93 0.50
C GLY A 42 -18.49 -3.13 0.18
N CYS A 43 -17.75 -3.88 1.00
CA CYS A 43 -16.33 -4.16 0.79
C CYS A 43 -16.07 -5.53 0.16
N ARG A 44 -17.11 -6.36 -0.02
CA ARG A 44 -16.96 -7.68 -0.66
C ARG A 44 -16.34 -7.50 -2.03
N THR A 45 -15.24 -8.22 -2.27
CA THR A 45 -14.55 -8.17 -3.56
C THR A 45 -15.51 -8.76 -4.60
N PRO A 46 -15.90 -8.03 -5.66
CA PRO A 46 -16.66 -8.58 -6.75
C PRO A 46 -15.81 -9.69 -7.38
N PRO A 47 -16.45 -10.65 -8.05
CA PRO A 47 -15.72 -11.67 -8.78
C PRO A 47 -14.68 -10.98 -9.68
N PRO A 48 -13.50 -11.58 -9.84
CA PRO A 48 -12.41 -11.01 -10.62
C PRO A 48 -12.94 -10.55 -11.97
N SER A 49 -12.99 -9.23 -12.15
CA SER A 49 -13.45 -8.62 -13.38
C SER A 49 -12.44 -8.96 -14.47
N ASN A 50 -12.95 -9.13 -15.70
CA ASN A 50 -12.07 -9.23 -16.85
C ASN A 50 -11.43 -7.83 -17.02
N LEU A 51 -10.17 -7.68 -16.63
CA LEU A 51 -9.38 -6.45 -16.78
C LEU A 51 -8.51 -6.61 -18.03
N PRO A 52 -9.02 -6.28 -19.23
CA PRO A 52 -8.33 -6.54 -20.48
C PRO A 52 -7.00 -5.78 -20.52
N GLY A 53 -5.94 -6.51 -20.90
CA GLY A 53 -4.61 -5.92 -21.06
C GLY A 53 -3.91 -5.55 -19.75
N LEU A 54 -4.51 -5.81 -18.58
CA LEU A 54 -3.87 -5.49 -17.30
C LEU A 54 -2.54 -6.21 -17.16
N LYS A 55 -1.52 -5.45 -16.79
CA LYS A 55 -0.19 -5.94 -16.44
C LYS A 55 0.01 -5.77 -14.93
N VAL A 56 0.73 -6.69 -14.30
CA VAL A 56 1.06 -6.62 -12.87
C VAL A 56 2.50 -7.06 -12.67
N ILE A 57 3.11 -6.60 -11.58
CA ILE A 57 4.39 -7.10 -11.12
C ILE A 57 4.11 -8.38 -10.33
N ASP A 58 4.67 -9.50 -10.78
CA ASP A 58 4.79 -10.70 -9.96
C ASP A 58 5.90 -10.48 -8.94
N CYS A 59 5.54 -10.20 -7.70
CA CYS A 59 6.50 -9.91 -6.65
C CYS A 59 7.36 -11.14 -6.32
N GLN A 60 6.88 -12.36 -6.53
CA GLN A 60 7.68 -13.57 -6.23
C GLN A 60 8.76 -13.78 -7.28
N LEU A 61 8.40 -13.65 -8.56
CA LEU A 61 9.34 -13.81 -9.67
C LEU A 61 10.14 -12.55 -9.98
N MET A 62 9.72 -11.40 -9.43
CA MET A 62 10.25 -10.08 -9.75
C MET A 62 10.24 -9.82 -11.26
N MET A 63 9.08 -9.97 -11.88
CA MET A 63 8.87 -9.80 -13.31
C MET A 63 7.56 -9.07 -13.59
N LEU A 64 7.50 -8.33 -14.70
CA LEU A 64 6.23 -7.82 -15.20
C LEU A 64 5.52 -8.92 -15.99
N VAL A 65 4.28 -9.22 -15.63
CA VAL A 65 3.47 -10.27 -16.27
C VAL A 65 2.12 -9.71 -16.67
N ARG A 66 1.44 -10.40 -17.61
CA ARG A 66 0.01 -10.18 -17.81
C ARG A 66 -0.74 -10.64 -16.57
N TYR A 67 -1.74 -9.89 -16.15
CA TYR A 67 -2.57 -10.20 -15.01
C TYR A 67 -3.17 -11.61 -15.15
N PRO A 68 -2.84 -12.53 -14.24
CA PRO A 68 -3.41 -13.86 -14.27
C PRO A 68 -4.90 -13.78 -13.90
N PRO A 69 -5.81 -14.33 -14.71
CA PRO A 69 -7.23 -14.28 -14.42
C PRO A 69 -7.53 -14.84 -13.04
N ARG A 70 -8.43 -14.15 -12.32
CA ARG A 70 -8.92 -14.56 -11.00
C ARG A 70 -7.91 -14.54 -9.85
N CYS A 71 -6.77 -13.87 -10.02
CA CYS A 71 -5.82 -13.68 -8.93
C CYS A 71 -6.06 -12.37 -8.18
N HIS A 72 -5.86 -12.38 -6.87
CA HIS A 72 -5.85 -11.14 -6.10
C HIS A 72 -4.59 -10.33 -6.39
N TYR A 73 -4.75 -9.02 -6.52
CA TYR A 73 -3.65 -8.08 -6.59
C TYR A 73 -3.88 -6.88 -5.67
N ILE A 74 -2.78 -6.24 -5.34
CA ILE A 74 -2.72 -4.98 -4.59
C ILE A 74 -2.35 -3.86 -5.58
N THR A 75 -2.77 -2.64 -5.32
CA THR A 75 -2.31 -1.44 -6.05
C THR A 75 -1.45 -0.56 -5.14
N LEU A 76 -0.59 0.26 -5.74
CA LEU A 76 0.16 1.30 -5.05
C LEU A 76 -0.25 2.69 -5.57
N SER A 77 -0.73 3.55 -4.67
CA SER A 77 -0.97 4.96 -4.92
C SER A 77 0.12 5.80 -4.24
N TYR A 78 0.85 6.59 -5.02
CA TYR A 78 2.00 7.37 -4.53
C TYR A 78 2.29 8.59 -5.41
N VAL A 79 3.10 9.51 -4.90
CA VAL A 79 3.58 10.66 -5.68
C VAL A 79 4.82 10.28 -6.46
N TRP A 80 4.77 10.46 -7.78
CA TRP A 80 5.90 10.27 -8.67
C TRP A 80 7.01 11.29 -8.36
N GLY A 81 8.26 10.82 -8.23
CA GLY A 81 9.43 11.67 -8.06
C GLY A 81 9.79 12.48 -9.31
N LYS A 82 10.64 13.50 -9.13
CA LYS A 82 11.08 14.43 -10.20
C LYS A 82 12.07 13.81 -11.19
N GLN A 83 12.81 12.78 -10.78
CA GLN A 83 13.71 12.06 -11.67
C GLN A 83 12.90 11.12 -12.56
N THR A 84 12.47 11.67 -13.68
CA THR A 84 12.13 10.92 -14.89
C THR A 84 13.42 10.45 -15.55
N SER A 85 14.23 9.63 -14.88
CA SER A 85 15.02 8.66 -15.64
C SER A 85 13.96 7.87 -16.39
N ALA A 86 13.81 8.16 -17.69
CA ALA A 86 12.73 7.68 -18.56
C ALA A 86 12.27 6.32 -18.05
N ALA A 87 11.04 6.24 -17.52
CA ALA A 87 10.52 5.02 -16.91
C ALA A 87 10.90 3.90 -17.87
N ARG A 88 11.89 3.07 -17.48
CA ARG A 88 12.41 2.05 -18.40
C ARG A 88 11.19 1.24 -18.75
N THR A 89 10.80 1.22 -20.02
CA THR A 89 9.69 0.40 -20.46
C THR A 89 10.05 -1.01 -20.04
N VAL A 90 9.30 -1.55 -19.07
CA VAL A 90 9.41 -2.95 -18.68
C VAL A 90 8.34 -3.64 -19.50
N ASN A 91 8.75 -4.53 -20.39
CA ASN A 91 7.80 -5.28 -21.18
C ASN A 91 7.30 -6.49 -20.38
N VAL A 92 6.17 -7.03 -20.80
CA VAL A 92 5.70 -8.31 -20.26
C VAL A 92 6.75 -9.38 -20.53
N GLY A 93 7.13 -10.11 -19.49
CA GLY A 93 8.19 -11.12 -19.54
C GLY A 93 9.57 -10.59 -19.19
N ASP A 94 9.74 -9.28 -19.01
CA ASP A 94 11.00 -8.71 -18.54
C ASP A 94 11.13 -8.82 -17.01
N ALA A 95 12.38 -8.94 -16.55
CA ALA A 95 12.70 -8.81 -15.14
C ALA A 95 12.37 -7.40 -14.64
N PHE A 96 11.69 -7.31 -13.51
CA PHE A 96 11.38 -6.05 -12.87
C PHE A 96 12.67 -5.43 -12.32
N PRO A 97 12.95 -4.14 -12.60
CA PRO A 97 14.20 -3.49 -12.23
C PRO A 97 14.25 -3.09 -10.75
N GLU A 98 14.16 -4.07 -9.85
CA GLU A 98 14.03 -3.90 -8.39
C GLU A 98 15.11 -2.98 -7.80
N ARG A 99 16.37 -3.14 -8.22
CA ARG A 99 17.49 -2.39 -7.64
C ARG A 99 17.51 -0.92 -8.02
N SER A 100 16.91 -0.57 -9.16
CA SER A 100 16.89 0.79 -9.68
C SER A 100 15.53 1.47 -9.56
N CYS A 101 14.51 0.77 -9.04
CA CYS A 101 13.22 1.40 -8.81
C CYS A 101 13.25 2.24 -7.52
N PRO A 102 12.41 3.29 -7.45
CA PRO A 102 12.24 4.09 -6.25
C PRO A 102 11.99 3.27 -4.99
N ARG A 103 12.46 3.77 -3.86
CA ARG A 103 12.34 3.06 -2.57
C ARG A 103 10.88 2.74 -2.21
N VAL A 104 9.93 3.65 -2.45
CA VAL A 104 8.51 3.41 -2.18
C VAL A 104 7.99 2.15 -2.89
N ILE A 105 8.53 1.84 -4.07
CA ILE A 105 8.14 0.69 -4.86
C ILE A 105 8.76 -0.59 -4.30
N ARG A 106 10.05 -0.55 -3.93
CA ARG A 106 10.69 -1.67 -3.23
C ARG A 106 9.96 -2.02 -1.94
N ASP A 107 9.61 -0.99 -1.17
CA ASP A 107 8.86 -1.17 0.07
C ASP A 107 7.46 -1.73 -0.19
N ALA A 108 6.74 -1.22 -1.20
CA ALA A 108 5.43 -1.73 -1.58
C ALA A 108 5.46 -3.20 -2.03
N ILE A 109 6.49 -3.62 -2.77
CA ILE A 109 6.72 -5.02 -3.14
C ILE A 109 6.92 -5.87 -1.89
N ALA A 110 7.74 -5.42 -0.94
CA ALA A 110 7.98 -6.14 0.30
C ALA A 110 6.70 -6.24 1.15
N VAL A 111 5.95 -5.14 1.29
CA VAL A 111 4.66 -5.09 1.99
C VAL A 111 3.65 -6.04 1.36
N THR A 112 3.57 -6.07 0.03
CA THR A 112 2.69 -6.98 -0.72
C THR A 112 2.98 -8.44 -0.35
N LYS A 113 4.27 -8.83 -0.34
CA LYS A 113 4.70 -10.17 0.07
C LYS A 113 4.36 -10.47 1.54
N ILE A 114 4.63 -9.53 2.44
CA ILE A 114 4.40 -9.69 3.89
C ILE A 114 2.91 -9.85 4.20
N LEU A 115 2.04 -9.14 3.47
CA LEU A 115 0.59 -9.27 3.58
C LEU A 115 0.05 -10.58 2.97
N GLY A 116 0.88 -11.37 2.28
CA GLY A 116 0.51 -12.65 1.70
C GLY A 116 0.02 -12.58 0.25
N TYR A 117 0.21 -11.45 -0.44
CA TYR A 117 -0.17 -11.26 -1.83
C TYR A 117 1.03 -11.43 -2.77
N ARG A 118 0.74 -11.76 -4.03
CA ARG A 118 1.76 -12.01 -5.06
C ARG A 118 1.86 -10.89 -6.10
N TYR A 119 0.73 -10.29 -6.46
CA TYR A 119 0.67 -9.37 -7.59
C TYR A 119 0.48 -7.94 -7.10
N LEU A 120 1.32 -7.04 -7.62
CA LEU A 120 1.28 -5.62 -7.35
C LEU A 120 1.11 -4.85 -8.66
N TRP A 121 0.10 -3.99 -8.71
CA TRP A 121 -0.10 -3.04 -9.80
C TRP A 121 0.44 -1.66 -9.41
N ILE A 122 1.20 -1.05 -10.32
CA ILE A 122 1.78 0.28 -10.17
C ILE A 122 1.65 0.99 -11.51
N ASP A 123 0.93 2.11 -11.54
CA ASP A 123 0.68 2.92 -12.73
C ASP A 123 1.91 3.12 -13.64
N ARG A 124 3.05 3.51 -13.06
CA ARG A 124 4.31 3.80 -13.75
C ARG A 124 4.90 2.62 -14.52
N TYR A 125 4.69 1.40 -14.02
CA TYR A 125 5.34 0.19 -14.54
C TYR A 125 4.38 -0.77 -15.22
N CYS A 126 3.10 -0.75 -14.83
CA CYS A 126 2.08 -1.61 -15.39
C CYS A 126 1.40 -0.98 -16.60
N ILE A 127 1.46 0.34 -16.76
CA ILE A 127 1.04 1.04 -17.98
C ILE A 127 2.28 1.36 -18.81
N ASP A 128 2.26 1.01 -20.09
CA ASP A 128 3.32 1.41 -21.00
C ASP A 128 3.23 2.92 -21.24
N GLN A 129 4.22 3.66 -20.73
CA GLN A 129 4.23 5.13 -20.82
C GLN A 129 4.57 5.63 -22.22
N ASN A 130 5.12 4.77 -23.08
CA ASN A 130 5.58 5.10 -24.44
C ASN A 130 4.59 4.62 -25.51
N ASP A 131 3.67 3.72 -25.19
CA ASP A 131 2.55 3.33 -26.06
C ASP A 131 1.30 4.13 -25.69
N ALA A 132 0.95 5.12 -26.53
CA ALA A 132 -0.21 5.98 -26.32
C ALA A 132 -1.54 5.19 -26.28
N LYS A 133 -1.65 4.10 -27.04
CA LYS A 133 -2.86 3.28 -27.12
C LYS A 133 -3.00 2.41 -25.88
N ASP A 134 -1.92 1.78 -25.43
CA ASP A 134 -1.90 1.04 -24.17
C ASP A 134 -2.26 1.99 -23.01
N LYS A 135 -1.60 3.15 -22.96
CA LYS A 135 -1.86 4.17 -21.94
C LYS A 135 -3.32 4.61 -21.90
N GLU A 136 -3.89 4.99 -23.04
CA GLU A 136 -5.30 5.37 -23.13
C GLU A 136 -6.22 4.23 -22.66
N SER A 137 -5.96 2.99 -23.11
CA SER A 137 -6.77 1.83 -22.73
C SER A 137 -6.70 1.51 -21.24
N GLN A 138 -5.53 1.63 -20.61
CA GLN A 138 -5.36 1.37 -19.17
C GLN A 138 -5.95 2.50 -18.32
N LEU A 139 -5.81 3.76 -18.77
CA LEU A 139 -6.44 4.90 -18.09
C LEU A 139 -7.97 4.82 -18.14
N ALA A 140 -8.54 4.31 -19.24
CA ALA A 140 -9.98 4.14 -19.40
C ALA A 140 -10.59 3.09 -18.46
N ILE A 141 -9.77 2.20 -17.86
CA ILE A 141 -10.20 1.20 -16.88
C ILE A 141 -9.55 1.40 -15.51
N MET A 142 -8.91 2.56 -15.26
CA MET A 142 -8.16 2.81 -14.03
C MET A 142 -9.08 2.78 -12.80
N ASP A 143 -10.31 3.23 -12.96
CA ASP A 143 -11.37 3.11 -11.98
C ASP A 143 -11.60 1.64 -11.59
N LEU A 144 -11.81 0.76 -12.56
CA LEU A 144 -12.00 -0.67 -12.36
C LEU A 144 -10.75 -1.33 -11.74
N ILE A 145 -9.55 -0.88 -12.09
CA ILE A 145 -8.30 -1.40 -11.51
C ILE A 145 -8.25 -1.12 -10.00
N TYR A 146 -8.54 0.11 -9.56
CA TYR A 146 -8.56 0.42 -8.13
C TYR A 146 -9.77 -0.19 -7.43
N GLU A 147 -10.93 -0.20 -8.09
CA GLU A 147 -12.15 -0.78 -7.55
C GLU A 147 -11.99 -2.26 -7.29
N THR A 148 -11.35 -3.02 -8.18
CA THR A 148 -11.25 -4.49 -8.07
C THR A 148 -9.99 -4.98 -7.35
N ALA A 149 -9.07 -4.08 -7.01
CA ALA A 149 -7.93 -4.38 -6.15
C ALA A 149 -8.38 -4.88 -4.78
N THR A 150 -7.59 -5.79 -4.19
CA THR A 150 -7.91 -6.31 -2.84
C THR A 150 -7.63 -5.27 -1.76
N LEU A 151 -6.57 -4.49 -1.97
CA LEU A 151 -6.08 -3.43 -1.10
C LEU A 151 -5.29 -2.43 -1.96
N THR A 152 -5.38 -1.15 -1.62
CA THR A 152 -4.49 -0.12 -2.15
C THR A 152 -3.54 0.34 -1.05
N LEU A 153 -2.24 0.20 -1.29
CA LEU A 153 -1.21 0.81 -0.45
C LEU A 153 -1.11 2.28 -0.83
N VAL A 154 -1.17 3.17 0.16
CA VAL A 154 -1.05 4.61 -0.04
C VAL A 154 0.23 5.12 0.62
N ALA A 155 1.12 5.67 -0.18
CA ALA A 155 2.30 6.39 0.32
C ALA A 155 1.96 7.86 0.55
N ALA A 156 1.47 8.17 1.76
CA ALA A 156 1.14 9.53 2.20
C ALA A 156 2.27 10.18 3.04
N ALA A 157 3.41 9.50 3.18
CA ALA A 157 4.61 10.00 3.82
C ALA A 157 5.65 10.46 2.79
N GLY A 158 6.40 11.50 3.15
CA GLY A 158 7.47 12.03 2.31
C GLY A 158 6.99 12.95 1.20
N GLU A 159 7.98 13.53 0.52
CA GLU A 159 7.78 14.50 -0.56
C GLU A 159 7.96 13.89 -1.95
N ASP A 160 8.54 12.70 -2.08
CA ASP A 160 8.82 12.02 -3.34
C ASP A 160 8.83 10.48 -3.20
N ASP A 161 9.10 9.79 -4.32
CA ASP A 161 9.11 8.34 -4.40
C ASP A 161 10.36 7.65 -3.79
N GLN A 162 11.34 8.43 -3.32
CA GLN A 162 12.53 7.91 -2.65
C GLN A 162 12.37 7.81 -1.13
N HIS A 163 11.32 8.43 -0.57
CA HIS A 163 11.09 8.42 0.87
C HIS A 163 10.93 6.99 1.42
N GLY A 164 10.06 6.18 0.80
CA GLY A 164 9.71 4.83 1.25
C GLY A 164 8.40 4.77 2.05
N LEU A 165 8.10 3.60 2.63
CA LEU A 165 6.92 3.38 3.48
C LEU A 165 7.32 3.30 4.96
N PRO A 166 6.95 4.28 5.82
CA PRO A 166 7.34 4.30 7.23
C PRO A 166 6.96 3.05 8.05
N GLY A 167 7.98 2.50 8.70
CA GLY A 167 8.00 1.30 9.54
C GLY A 167 7.71 0.01 8.77
N ALA A 168 7.88 0.02 7.46
CA ALA A 168 7.59 -1.07 6.56
C ALA A 168 8.68 -1.22 5.50
N GLY A 169 8.60 -2.30 4.72
CA GLY A 169 9.41 -2.42 3.52
C GLY A 169 10.82 -2.94 3.75
N THR A 170 11.77 -2.31 3.06
CA THR A 170 13.17 -2.74 2.94
C THR A 170 14.10 -2.00 3.89
N GLN A 171 15.30 -2.55 4.12
CA GLN A 171 16.33 -1.92 4.95
C GLN A 171 17.12 -0.86 4.16
N PRO A 172 17.60 0.24 4.80
CA PRO A 172 17.30 0.62 6.19
C PRO A 172 15.81 0.97 6.34
N ILE A 173 15.22 0.81 7.53
CA ILE A 173 13.82 1.19 7.76
C ILE A 173 13.65 2.71 7.75
N VAL A 174 12.54 3.19 7.17
CA VAL A 174 12.04 4.56 7.39
C VAL A 174 11.29 4.57 8.71
N TYR A 175 11.69 5.37 9.70
CA TYR A 175 10.97 5.43 10.97
C TYR A 175 9.76 6.36 10.90
N ARG A 176 8.69 5.98 11.61
CA ARG A 176 7.60 6.89 11.94
C ARG A 176 7.99 7.82 13.08
N GLU A 177 7.24 8.90 13.25
CA GLU A 177 7.32 9.78 14.41
C GLU A 177 7.03 9.01 15.70
N SER A 178 7.72 9.41 16.78
CA SER A 178 7.55 8.78 18.09
C SER A 178 6.16 9.03 18.64
N GLN A 179 5.48 7.96 19.06
CA GLN A 179 4.26 8.08 19.84
C GLN A 179 4.58 8.77 21.18
N PRO A 180 4.03 9.96 21.44
CA PRO A 180 4.24 10.65 22.70
C PRO A 180 3.80 9.78 23.87
N ARG A 181 4.68 9.63 24.86
CA ARG A 181 4.44 8.82 26.07
C ARG A 181 5.13 9.42 27.28
N VAL A 182 4.52 9.26 28.45
CA VAL A 182 5.07 9.66 29.75
C VAL A 182 4.92 8.52 30.77
N HIS A 183 5.93 8.37 31.64
CA HIS A 183 5.93 7.39 32.72
C HIS A 183 5.63 8.11 34.04
N ILE A 184 4.64 7.63 34.79
CA ILE A 184 4.23 8.16 36.10
C ILE A 184 4.16 6.98 37.06
N GLY A 185 5.22 6.76 37.85
CA GLY A 185 5.38 5.52 38.61
C GLY A 185 5.39 4.32 37.67
N ASP A 186 4.53 3.33 37.93
CA ASP A 186 4.36 2.13 37.11
C ASP A 186 3.37 2.31 35.94
N LEU A 187 2.80 3.52 35.76
CA LEU A 187 1.86 3.81 34.69
C LEU A 187 2.57 4.42 33.49
N THR A 188 2.31 3.88 32.29
CA THR A 188 2.69 4.51 31.02
C THR A 188 1.46 5.13 30.38
N LEU A 189 1.42 6.46 30.32
CA LEU A 189 0.41 7.19 29.55
C LEU A 189 0.90 7.41 28.13
N VAL A 190 0.03 7.19 27.15
CA VAL A 190 0.36 7.31 25.72
C VAL A 190 -0.66 8.18 25.01
N SER A 191 -0.22 8.90 23.99
CA SER A 191 -1.12 9.61 23.07
C SER A 191 -1.78 8.64 22.10
N THR A 192 -3.08 8.85 21.83
CA THR A 192 -3.85 8.11 20.81
C THR A 192 -3.48 8.51 19.38
N LEU A 193 -2.57 9.48 19.22
CA LEU A 193 -2.15 10.08 17.95
C LEU A 193 -3.30 10.77 17.19
N PRO A 194 -2.99 11.63 16.20
CA PRO A 194 -4.01 12.34 15.43
C PRO A 194 -4.88 11.42 14.57
N ASP A 195 -6.10 11.85 14.32
CA ASP A 195 -7.00 11.24 13.32
C ASP A 195 -6.36 11.23 11.92
N VAL A 196 -6.79 10.29 11.07
CA VAL A 196 -6.30 10.06 9.71
C VAL A 196 -6.38 11.29 8.81
N THR A 197 -7.37 12.16 9.01
CA THR A 197 -7.54 13.39 8.24
C THR A 197 -6.33 14.32 8.37
N PHE A 198 -5.74 14.42 9.58
CA PHE A 198 -4.64 15.35 9.87
C PHE A 198 -3.38 15.11 9.03
N PRO A 199 -2.76 13.91 9.02
CA PRO A 199 -1.58 13.66 8.19
C PRO A 199 -1.93 13.64 6.70
N ILE A 200 -3.12 13.16 6.31
CA ILE A 200 -3.52 13.13 4.90
C ILE A 200 -3.64 14.53 4.31
N HIS A 201 -4.35 15.47 4.97
CA HIS A 201 -4.52 16.84 4.47
C HIS A 201 -3.19 17.59 4.29
N ARG A 202 -2.15 17.20 5.05
CA ARG A 202 -0.81 17.78 4.95
C ARG A 202 0.08 17.09 3.93
N SER A 203 -0.24 15.85 3.56
CA SER A 203 0.53 15.08 2.60
C SER A 203 0.57 15.74 1.22
N ARG A 204 1.68 15.56 0.50
CA ARG A 204 1.76 15.92 -0.92
C ARG A 204 0.82 15.05 -1.77
N TRP A 205 0.58 13.82 -1.31
CA TRP A 205 -0.28 12.85 -1.96
C TRP A 205 -1.70 13.38 -2.20
N VAL A 206 -2.36 13.96 -1.19
CA VAL A 206 -3.76 14.44 -1.34
C VAL A 206 -3.90 15.66 -2.26
N LYS A 207 -2.80 16.38 -2.54
CA LYS A 207 -2.82 17.60 -3.36
C LYS A 207 -2.92 17.32 -4.87
N ARG A 208 -2.91 16.05 -5.29
CA ARG A 208 -3.00 15.65 -6.70
C ARG A 208 -4.44 15.25 -7.02
N GLY A 209 -5.00 15.76 -8.13
CA GLY A 209 -6.38 15.41 -8.53
C GLY A 209 -6.61 13.90 -8.72
N TRP A 210 -5.60 13.18 -9.19
CA TRP A 210 -5.69 11.74 -9.46
C TRP A 210 -5.76 10.89 -8.20
N THR A 211 -5.06 11.25 -7.12
CA THR A 211 -5.02 10.44 -5.89
C THR A 211 -6.38 10.39 -5.18
N TYR A 212 -7.23 11.39 -5.41
CA TYR A 212 -8.61 11.38 -4.95
C TYR A 212 -9.42 10.24 -5.59
N GLN A 213 -9.32 10.06 -6.90
CA GLN A 213 -9.98 8.94 -7.61
C GLN A 213 -9.45 7.59 -7.12
N GLU A 214 -8.12 7.46 -7.01
CA GLU A 214 -7.49 6.22 -6.54
C GLU A 214 -7.95 5.85 -5.13
N ALA A 215 -8.03 6.83 -4.23
CA ALA A 215 -8.48 6.63 -2.86
C ALA A 215 -9.97 6.30 -2.76
N MET A 216 -10.81 7.07 -3.46
CA MET A 216 -12.27 6.91 -3.41
C MET A 216 -12.75 5.61 -4.03
N LEU A 217 -12.10 5.15 -5.09
CA LEU A 217 -12.53 3.95 -5.81
C LEU A 217 -12.01 2.67 -5.16
N SER A 218 -11.00 2.78 -4.30
CA SER A 218 -10.47 1.64 -3.55
C SER A 218 -11.41 1.23 -2.42
N ARG A 219 -11.75 -0.07 -2.32
CA ARG A 219 -12.54 -0.59 -1.19
C ARG A 219 -11.78 -0.67 0.11
N ARG A 220 -10.44 -0.72 0.04
CA ARG A 220 -9.57 -0.79 1.21
C ARG A 220 -8.33 0.03 0.95
N LEU A 221 -7.97 0.89 1.89
CA LEU A 221 -6.74 1.65 1.89
C LEU A 221 -5.88 1.24 3.08
N LEU A 222 -4.59 0.99 2.84
CA LEU A 222 -3.58 0.95 3.89
C LEU A 222 -2.64 2.14 3.71
N ILE A 223 -2.84 3.16 4.54
CA ILE A 223 -2.25 4.49 4.37
C ILE A 223 -1.05 4.64 5.28
N PHE A 224 0.13 4.73 4.67
CA PHE A 224 1.39 4.95 5.36
C PHE A 224 1.63 6.46 5.50
N THR A 225 1.59 6.96 6.73
CA THR A 225 1.86 8.36 7.06
C THR A 225 3.12 8.47 7.92
N PRO A 226 3.67 9.68 8.14
CA PRO A 226 4.78 9.87 9.05
C PRO A 226 4.46 9.44 10.49
N ILE A 227 3.19 9.43 10.90
CA ILE A 227 2.79 9.25 12.30
C ILE A 227 2.36 7.81 12.58
N GLN A 228 1.44 7.29 11.79
CA GLN A 228 0.91 5.92 11.94
C GLN A 228 0.41 5.35 10.60
N VAL A 229 0.09 4.06 10.61
CA VAL A 229 -0.56 3.40 9.47
C VAL A 229 -2.05 3.29 9.73
N TYR A 230 -2.84 3.81 8.79
CA TYR A 230 -4.30 3.78 8.87
C TYR A 230 -4.86 2.74 7.93
N PHE A 231 -5.92 2.04 8.36
CA PHE A 231 -6.73 1.19 7.51
C PHE A 231 -8.11 1.82 7.35
N ILE A 232 -8.52 2.05 6.11
CA ILE A 232 -9.86 2.55 5.76
C ILE A 232 -10.53 1.52 4.87
N CYS A 233 -11.79 1.19 5.15
CA CYS A 233 -12.59 0.29 4.34
C CYS A 233 -14.06 0.66 4.36
#